data_AF-A0A6H9LR90-F1
#
_entry.id   AF-A0A6H9LR90-F1
#
_cell.length_a   1.000
_cell.length_b   1.000
_cell.length_c   1.000
_cell.angle_alpha   90.00
_cell.angle_beta   90.00
_cell.angle_gamma   90.00
#
_symmetry.space_group_name_H-M   'P 1'
#
loop_
_entity.id
_entity.type
_entity.pdbx_description
1 polymer ?
#
loop_
_entity_poly.entity_id
_entity_poly.type
_entity_poly.pdbx_seq_one_letter_code
_entity_poly.pdbx_strand_id
1 'polypeptide(L)' 'MLKTGTNLPAFNLESSAGGNFSDKDVSDKYGVIIFYPKNNTPG' A
#
# COMPACT_ATOMS: atom_id res chain seq x y z
N MET A 1 2.16 14.44 1.69
CA MET A 1 3.56 14.24 1.27
C MET A 1 4.20 13.22 2.19
N LEU A 2 4.73 12.13 1.64
CA LEU A 2 5.44 11.11 2.44
C LEU A 2 6.79 11.68 2.90
N LYS A 3 7.15 11.44 4.17
CA LYS A 3 8.42 11.85 4.75
C LYS A 3 9.03 10.66 5.48
N THR A 4 10.36 10.59 5.49
CA THR A 4 11.07 9.56 6.27
C THR A 4 10.91 9.82 7.76
N GLY A 5 10.82 8.74 8.56
CA GLY A 5 10.69 8.83 10.02
C GLY A 5 9.30 9.23 10.52
N THR A 6 8.31 9.35 9.63
CA THR A 6 6.91 9.55 10.01
C THR A 6 6.13 8.26 9.91
N ASN A 7 5.06 8.13 10.71
CA ASN A 7 4.14 7.01 10.61
C ASN A 7 3.56 6.90 9.20
N LEU A 8 3.27 5.67 8.79
CA LEU A 8 2.58 5.37 7.55
C LEU A 8 1.22 6.07 7.53
N PRO A 9 0.84 6.75 6.44
CA PRO A 9 -0.51 7.32 6.33
C PRO A 9 -1.56 6.22 6.36
N ALA A 10 -2.72 6.53 6.95
CA ALA A 10 -3.86 5.62 6.91
C ALA A 10 -4.29 5.38 5.45
N PHE A 11 -4.59 4.12 5.12
CA PHE A 11 -5.13 3.77 3.82
C PHE A 11 -6.14 2.63 3.95
N ASN A 12 -7.03 2.54 2.98
CA ASN A 12 -7.95 1.43 2.82
C ASN A 12 -8.15 1.19 1.33
N LEU A 13 -7.48 0.17 0.80
CA LEU A 13 -7.41 -0.14 -0.62
C LEU A 13 -8.13 -1.45 -0.91
N GLU A 14 -8.78 -1.55 -2.06
CA GLU A 14 -9.33 -2.83 -2.52
C GLU A 14 -8.20 -3.79 -2.87
N SER A 15 -8.31 -5.02 -2.40
CA SER A 15 -7.35 -6.09 -2.67
C SER A 15 -7.78 -6.93 -3.87
N SER A 16 -6.83 -7.33 -4.70
CA SER A 16 -7.06 -8.30 -5.77
C SER A 16 -7.42 -9.70 -5.25
N ALA A 17 -7.11 -10.00 -3.99
CA ALA A 17 -7.54 -11.22 -3.31
C ALA A 17 -9.01 -11.17 -2.82
N GLY A 18 -9.70 -10.05 -3.05
CA GLY A 18 -11.00 -9.74 -2.49
C GLY A 18 -10.90 -9.04 -1.13
N GLY A 19 -11.91 -8.21 -0.84
CA GLY A 19 -11.96 -7.41 0.39
C GLY A 19 -11.00 -6.21 0.38
N ASN A 20 -10.68 -5.74 1.58
CA ASN A 20 -9.97 -4.49 1.83
C ASN A 20 -8.62 -4.76 2.49
N PHE A 21 -7.62 -3.95 2.16
CA PHE A 21 -6.28 -3.95 2.74
C PHE A 21 -5.96 -2.55 3.29
N SER A 22 -5.52 -2.48 4.54
CA SER A 22 -5.35 -1.24 5.29
C SER A 22 -3.98 -1.12 5.98
N ASP A 23 -3.68 0.09 6.46
CA ASP A 23 -2.47 0.36 7.25
C ASP A 23 -2.37 -0.50 8.52
N LYS A 24 -3.50 -0.93 9.07
CA LYS A 24 -3.55 -1.74 10.29
C LYS A 24 -3.06 -3.16 10.07
N ASP A 25 -3.27 -3.69 8.86
CA ASP A 25 -2.91 -5.06 8.47
C ASP A 25 -1.39 -5.28 8.34
N VAL A 26 -0.63 -4.17 8.36
CA VAL A 26 0.85 -4.14 8.26
C VAL A 26 1.53 -3.46 9.45
N SER A 27 0.79 -3.12 10.50
CA SER A 27 1.29 -2.32 11.64
C SER A 27 2.45 -2.98 12.42
N ASP A 28 2.60 -4.29 12.31
CA ASP A 28 3.61 -5.13 12.97
C ASP A 28 4.70 -5.66 12.01
N LYS A 29 4.73 -5.16 10.76
CA LYS A 29 5.58 -5.70 9.69
C LYS A 29 6.43 -4.61 9.04
N TYR A 30 7.59 -5.02 8.55
CA TYR A 30 8.32 -4.23 7.56
C TYR A 30 7.76 -4.53 6.16
N GLY A 31 7.46 -3.49 5.39
CA GLY A 31 6.89 -3.62 4.06
C GLY A 31 7.40 -2.57 3.09
N VAL A 32 7.31 -2.88 1.80
CA VAL A 32 7.60 -1.95 0.70
C VAL A 32 6.32 -1.81 -0.13
N ILE A 33 5.87 -0.57 -0.33
CA ILE A 33 4.71 -0.26 -1.17
C ILE A 33 5.23 0.26 -2.51
N ILE A 34 4.82 -0.39 -3.60
CA ILE A 34 5.21 -0.03 -4.96
C ILE A 34 3.94 0.43 -5.70
N PHE A 35 3.98 1.62 -6.28
CA PHE A 35 2.89 2.16 -7.10
C PHE A 35 3.25 2.03 -8.57
N TYR A 36 2.36 1.42 -9.35
CA TYR A 36 2.46 1.39 -10.81
C TYR A 36 1.53 2.44 -11.42
N PRO A 37 1.94 3.11 -12.51
CA PRO A 37 1.14 4.17 -13.13
C PRO A 37 -0.16 3.64 -13.75
N LYS A 38 -0.15 2.38 -14.21
CA LYS A 38 -1.30 1.69 -14.77
C LYS A 38 -1.12 0.18 -14.63
N ASN A 39 -2.22 -0.52 -14.43
CA ASN A 39 -2.24 -1.98 -14.45
C ASN A 39 -2.03 -2.52 -15.88
N ASN A 40 -1.40 -3.69 -16.00
CA ASN A 40 -1.31 -4.46 -17.26
C ASN A 40 -0.75 -3.68 -18.45
N THR A 41 0.27 -2.85 -18.23
CA THR A 41 1.01 -2.21 -19.32
C THR A 41 2.11 -3.14 -19.84
N PRO A 42 2.09 -3.53 -21.13
CA PRO A 42 3.22 -4.18 -21.78
C PRO A 42 4.41 -3.22 -21.81
N GLY A 43 5.62 -3.75 -21.60
CA GLY A 43 6.88 -3.03 -21.80
C GLY A 43 7.25 -2.97 -23.28
#